data_AF-A0A3D3KM96-F1
#
_entry.id   AF-A0A3D3KM96-F1
#
_cell.length_a   1.000
_cell.length_b   1.000
_cell.length_c   1.000
_cell.angle_alpha   90.00
_cell.angle_beta   90.00
_cell.angle_gamma   90.00
#
_symmetry.space_group_name_H-M   'P 1'
#
loop_
_entity.id
_entity.type
_entity.pdbx_description
1 polymer ?
#
loop_
_entity_poly.entity_id
_entity_poly.type
_entity_poly.pdbx_seq_one_letter_code
_entity_poly.pdbx_strand_id
1 'polypeptide(L)'
;PSAIGGAIAASAGADFLCYVTPSEHLSLPKVQDVWDGVMAARIAAHAADIAKGIKSAWEWDKTMSQMRRERNWEGQFATCIDRERAESFRATRPTSDNDNVCSMCGHYCVFKVADDHT
;
A
#
# COMPACT_ATOMS: atom_id res chain seq x y z
N PRO A 1 -17.50 -0.47 -2.19
CA PRO A 1 -18.07 -1.71 -2.76
C PRO A 1 -17.33 -2.21 -4.01
N SER A 2 -16.95 -1.31 -4.93
CA SER A 2 -16.27 -1.65 -6.20
C SER A 2 -14.93 -2.34 -6.03
N ALA A 3 -14.02 -1.86 -5.16
CA ALA A 3 -12.70 -2.47 -4.99
C ALA A 3 -12.77 -3.91 -4.44
N ILE A 4 -13.67 -4.17 -3.49
CA ILE A 4 -13.88 -5.51 -2.91
C ILE A 4 -14.40 -6.47 -3.99
N GLY A 5 -15.48 -6.08 -4.68
CA GLY A 5 -16.04 -6.89 -5.76
C GLY A 5 -15.07 -7.07 -6.94
N GLY A 6 -14.31 -6.02 -7.26
CA GLY A 6 -13.28 -6.03 -8.30
C GLY A 6 -12.15 -7.00 -7.99
N ALA A 7 -11.63 -7.02 -6.76
CA ALA A 7 -10.62 -7.99 -6.36
C ALA A 7 -11.12 -9.44 -6.48
N ILE A 8 -12.37 -9.71 -6.05
CA ILE A 8 -12.98 -11.04 -6.17
C ILE A 8 -13.16 -11.41 -7.64
N ALA A 9 -13.72 -10.51 -8.46
CA ALA A 9 -13.96 -10.76 -9.88
C ALA A 9 -12.67 -10.99 -10.65
N ALA A 10 -11.64 -10.17 -10.42
CA ALA A 10 -10.33 -10.34 -11.05
C ALA A 10 -9.65 -11.63 -10.61
N SER A 11 -9.76 -12.00 -9.32
CA SER A 11 -9.25 -13.29 -8.82
C SER A 11 -9.94 -14.48 -9.51
N ALA A 12 -11.21 -14.33 -9.85
CA ALA A 12 -12.01 -15.33 -10.58
C ALA A 12 -11.80 -15.30 -12.11
N GLY A 13 -10.95 -14.42 -12.64
CA GLY A 13 -10.58 -14.39 -14.05
C GLY A 13 -11.06 -13.18 -14.85
N ALA A 14 -11.62 -12.14 -14.22
CA ALA A 14 -11.85 -10.87 -14.93
C ALA A 14 -10.52 -10.20 -15.30
N ASP A 15 -10.33 -9.90 -16.58
CA ASP A 15 -9.08 -9.32 -17.10
C ASP A 15 -8.99 -7.80 -16.96
N PHE A 16 -10.12 -7.12 -16.70
CA PHE A 16 -10.18 -5.66 -16.64
C PHE A 16 -11.12 -5.18 -15.53
N LEU A 17 -10.67 -4.16 -14.79
CA LEU A 17 -11.46 -3.47 -13.77
C LEU A 17 -11.69 -2.01 -14.17
N CYS A 18 -12.95 -1.64 -14.41
CA CYS A 18 -13.31 -0.23 -14.48
C CYS A 18 -13.31 0.35 -13.06
N TYR A 19 -12.49 1.38 -12.83
CA TYR A 19 -12.42 2.02 -11.53
C TYR A 19 -13.71 2.78 -11.22
N VAL A 20 -14.00 2.97 -9.94
CA VAL A 20 -15.15 3.73 -9.46
C VAL A 20 -14.62 4.80 -8.52
N THR A 21 -14.97 6.06 -8.79
CA THR A 21 -14.52 7.19 -7.97
C THR A 21 -15.34 7.31 -6.68
N PRO A 22 -14.82 7.97 -5.64
CA PRO A 22 -15.63 8.32 -4.46
C PRO A 22 -16.88 9.14 -4.77
N SER A 23 -16.86 9.92 -5.86
CA SER A 23 -17.95 10.78 -6.30
C SER A 23 -19.03 10.06 -7.13
N GLU A 24 -18.86 8.76 -7.42
CA GLU A 24 -19.84 7.96 -8.15
C GLU A 24 -21.24 8.07 -7.51
N HIS A 25 -22.27 8.30 -8.34
CA HIS A 25 -23.66 8.58 -7.92
C HIS A 25 -23.89 9.86 -7.11
N LEU A 26 -22.88 10.71 -6.92
CA LEU A 26 -22.98 11.95 -6.15
C LEU A 26 -22.70 13.19 -7.00
N SER A 27 -21.63 13.18 -7.80
CA SER A 27 -21.23 14.32 -8.62
C SER A 27 -20.17 13.95 -9.66
N LEU A 28 -19.81 14.90 -10.52
CA LEU A 28 -18.60 14.76 -11.34
C LEU A 28 -17.34 14.71 -10.47
N PRO A 29 -16.35 13.86 -10.82
CA PRO A 29 -15.15 13.69 -10.01
C PRO A 29 -14.18 14.86 -10.16
N LYS A 30 -13.52 15.21 -9.06
CA LYS A 30 -12.33 16.07 -9.05
C LYS A 30 -11.06 15.23 -9.30
N VAL A 31 -9.92 15.90 -9.50
CA VAL A 31 -8.62 15.24 -9.70
C VAL A 31 -8.31 14.23 -8.60
N GLN A 32 -8.58 14.57 -7.33
CA GLN A 32 -8.36 13.65 -6.21
C GLN A 32 -9.27 12.42 -6.26
N ASP A 33 -10.53 12.59 -6.67
CA ASP A 33 -11.48 11.47 -6.76
C ASP A 33 -11.06 10.47 -7.84
N VAL A 34 -10.49 10.98 -8.94
CA VAL A 34 -9.90 10.15 -10.00
C VAL A 34 -8.69 9.39 -9.46
N TRP A 35 -7.77 10.07 -8.78
CA TRP A 35 -6.60 9.45 -8.17
C TRP A 35 -6.99 8.32 -7.20
N ASP A 36 -7.87 8.62 -6.24
CA ASP A 36 -8.30 7.65 -5.22
C ASP A 36 -8.99 6.44 -5.85
N GLY A 37 -9.82 6.65 -6.87
CA GLY A 37 -10.47 5.57 -7.61
C GLY A 37 -9.47 4.68 -8.36
N VAL A 38 -8.51 5.28 -9.06
CA VAL A 38 -7.43 4.54 -9.76
C VAL A 38 -6.59 3.74 -8.77
N MET A 39 -6.18 4.35 -7.65
CA MET A 39 -5.39 3.67 -6.64
C MET A 39 -6.14 2.50 -6.00
N ALA A 40 -7.43 2.68 -5.69
CA ALA A 40 -8.28 1.61 -5.17
C ALA A 40 -8.39 0.43 -6.16
N ALA A 41 -8.58 0.72 -7.46
CA ALA A 41 -8.65 -0.31 -8.49
C ALA A 41 -7.30 -1.04 -8.69
N ARG A 42 -6.17 -0.31 -8.65
CA ARG A 42 -4.84 -0.91 -8.73
C ARG A 42 -4.54 -1.84 -7.55
N ILE A 43 -4.94 -1.45 -6.33
CA ILE A 43 -4.81 -2.30 -5.14
C ILE A 43 -5.67 -3.56 -5.29
N ALA A 44 -6.90 -3.43 -5.78
CA ALA A 44 -7.79 -4.56 -6.02
C ALA A 44 -7.22 -5.54 -7.07
N ALA A 45 -6.68 -5.02 -8.18
CA ALA A 45 -6.03 -5.82 -9.22
C ALA A 45 -4.79 -6.56 -8.68
N HIS A 46 -3.92 -5.86 -7.94
CA HIS A 46 -2.74 -6.47 -7.34
C HIS A 46 -3.09 -7.57 -6.32
N ALA A 47 -4.10 -7.34 -5.47
CA ALA A 47 -4.61 -8.36 -4.56
C ALA A 47 -5.12 -9.59 -5.31
N ALA A 48 -5.78 -9.40 -6.46
CA ALA A 48 -6.21 -10.49 -7.31
C ALA A 48 -5.04 -11.23 -7.97
N ASP A 49 -4.00 -10.53 -8.40
CA ASP A 49 -2.79 -11.14 -8.95
C ASP A 49 -2.08 -12.04 -7.92
N ILE A 50 -2.02 -11.61 -6.66
CA ILE A 50 -1.55 -12.44 -5.54
C ILE A 50 -2.44 -13.68 -5.39
N ALA A 51 -3.77 -13.52 -5.37
CA ALA A 51 -4.71 -14.63 -5.22
C ALA A 51 -4.63 -15.65 -6.37
N LYS A 52 -4.30 -15.19 -7.58
CA LYS A 52 -4.05 -16.03 -8.76
C LYS A 52 -2.69 -16.71 -8.74
N GLY A 53 -1.84 -16.43 -7.76
CA GLY A 53 -0.50 -17.01 -7.64
C GLY A 53 0.52 -16.42 -8.61
N ILE A 54 0.31 -15.20 -9.11
CA ILE A 54 1.28 -14.52 -9.97
C ILE A 54 2.54 -14.23 -9.16
N LYS A 55 3.65 -14.87 -9.55
CA LYS A 55 4.91 -14.84 -8.81
C LYS A 55 5.45 -13.42 -8.58
N SER A 56 5.43 -12.57 -9.61
CA SER A 56 5.92 -11.19 -9.52
C SER A 56 5.12 -10.33 -8.55
N ALA A 57 3.81 -10.55 -8.43
CA ALA A 57 2.97 -9.83 -7.48
C ALA A 57 3.34 -10.18 -6.03
N TRP A 58 3.57 -11.46 -5.76
CA TRP A 58 4.04 -11.90 -4.44
C TRP A 58 5.46 -11.40 -4.12
N GLU A 59 6.36 -11.41 -5.10
CA GLU A 59 7.73 -10.89 -4.94
C GLU A 59 7.74 -9.39 -4.62
N TRP A 60 6.82 -8.62 -5.22
CA TRP A 60 6.65 -7.21 -4.90
C TRP A 60 6.29 -7.01 -3.42
N ASP A 61 5.28 -7.72 -2.91
CA ASP A 61 4.86 -7.67 -1.50
C ASP A 61 5.97 -8.11 -0.54
N LYS A 62 6.67 -9.18 -0.90
CA LYS A 62 7.81 -9.67 -0.12
C LYS A 62 8.91 -8.62 -0.03
N THR A 63 9.25 -8.00 -1.14
CA THR A 63 10.31 -6.97 -1.20
C THR A 63 9.93 -5.78 -0.30
N MET A 64 8.71 -5.26 -0.41
CA MET A 64 8.26 -4.18 0.47
C MET A 64 8.29 -4.61 1.95
N SER A 65 7.88 -5.84 2.25
CA SER A 65 7.88 -6.37 3.62
C SER A 65 9.29 -6.48 4.21
N GLN A 66 10.28 -6.84 3.40
CA GLN A 66 11.69 -6.85 3.79
C GLN A 66 12.18 -5.42 4.12
N MET A 67 11.88 -4.45 3.25
CA MET A 67 12.24 -3.05 3.50
C MET A 67 11.61 -2.51 4.79
N ARG A 68 10.36 -2.90 5.09
CA ARG A 68 9.68 -2.58 6.36
C ARG A 68 10.37 -3.19 7.58
N ARG A 69 10.79 -4.46 7.50
CA ARG A 69 11.49 -5.18 8.58
C ARG A 69 12.85 -4.55 8.91
N GLU A 70 13.56 -4.14 7.87
CA GLU A 70 14.86 -3.46 7.95
C GLU A 70 14.73 -1.97 8.30
N ARG A 71 13.50 -1.44 8.28
CA ARG A 71 13.19 0.00 8.48
C ARG A 71 13.93 0.87 7.45
N ASN A 72 14.14 0.31 6.26
CA ASN A 72 14.64 1.01 5.09
C ASN A 72 13.50 1.82 4.45
N TRP A 73 13.31 3.05 4.93
CA TRP A 73 12.22 3.92 4.48
C TRP A 73 12.26 4.20 2.98
N GLU A 74 13.43 4.55 2.44
CA GLU A 74 13.59 4.84 1.01
C GLU A 74 13.28 3.61 0.15
N GLY A 75 13.74 2.42 0.56
CA GLY A 75 13.40 1.16 -0.10
C GLY A 75 11.90 0.84 -0.02
N GLN A 76 11.27 1.11 1.11
CA GLN A 76 9.81 0.95 1.27
C GLN A 76 9.04 1.93 0.37
N PHE A 77 9.48 3.18 0.26
CA PHE A 77 8.85 4.19 -0.60
C PHE A 77 9.01 3.86 -2.07
N ALA A 78 10.21 3.42 -2.48
CA ALA A 78 10.48 2.99 -3.85
C ALA A 78 9.66 1.76 -4.29
N THR A 79 9.28 0.90 -3.33
CA THR A 79 8.40 -0.25 -3.60
C THR A 79 6.91 0.08 -3.41
N CYS A 80 6.55 1.30 -2.99
CA CYS A 80 5.16 1.66 -2.78
C CYS A 80 4.40 1.89 -4.08
N ILE A 81 3.14 1.46 -4.12
CA ILE A 81 2.24 1.70 -5.26
C ILE A 81 1.95 3.20 -5.47
N ASP A 82 2.04 3.97 -4.38
CA ASP A 82 1.92 5.43 -4.33
C ASP A 82 3.03 5.96 -3.40
N ARG A 83 4.18 6.26 -4.02
CA ARG A 83 5.39 6.72 -3.33
C ARG A 83 5.18 8.08 -2.66
N GLU A 84 4.68 9.05 -3.41
CA GLU A 84 4.49 10.43 -2.95
C GLU A 84 3.56 10.49 -1.73
N ARG A 85 2.46 9.73 -1.75
CA ARG A 85 1.54 9.68 -0.61
C ARG A 85 2.18 9.03 0.60
N ALA A 86 2.94 7.95 0.42
CA ALA A 86 3.65 7.29 1.52
C ALA A 86 4.70 8.21 2.18
N GLU A 87 5.48 8.93 1.37
CA GLU A 87 6.45 9.93 1.84
C GLU A 87 5.76 11.06 2.61
N SER A 88 4.66 11.60 2.07
CA SER A 88 3.92 12.68 2.71
C SER A 88 3.39 12.29 4.10
N PHE A 89 2.87 11.06 4.25
CA PHE A 89 2.40 10.56 5.54
C PHE A 89 3.53 10.42 6.55
N ARG A 90 4.70 9.95 6.12
CA ARG A 90 5.88 9.90 7.00
C ARG A 90 6.30 11.29 7.45
N ALA A 91 6.35 12.24 6.52
CA ALA A 91 6.75 13.62 6.79
C ALA A 91 5.78 14.37 7.74
N THR A 92 4.49 14.00 7.73
CA THR A 92 3.46 14.68 8.53
C THR A 92 3.65 14.48 10.04
N ARG A 93 4.25 13.36 10.48
CA ARG A 93 4.41 13.02 11.91
C ARG A 93 5.83 12.53 12.19
N PRO A 94 6.82 13.43 12.25
CA PRO A 94 8.21 13.07 12.53
C PRO A 94 8.35 12.50 13.94
N THR A 95 9.25 11.54 14.11
CA THR A 95 9.61 10.94 15.41
C THR A 95 10.65 11.80 16.12
N SER A 96 10.46 12.04 17.43
CA SER A 96 11.43 12.80 18.25
C SER A 96 12.68 12.00 18.61
N ASP A 97 12.58 10.67 18.63
CA ASP A 97 13.66 9.74 18.95
C ASP A 97 13.99 8.90 17.72
N ASN A 98 15.22 9.01 17.21
CA ASN A 98 15.84 8.16 16.18
C ASN A 98 14.93 7.77 15.00
N ASP A 99 15.23 8.30 13.80
CA ASP A 99 14.57 8.01 12.50
C ASP A 99 14.43 6.51 12.13
N ASN A 100 15.01 5.62 12.92
CA ASN A 100 14.93 4.18 12.78
C ASN A 100 13.50 3.63 12.97
N VAL A 101 12.56 4.30 13.65
CA VAL A 101 11.19 3.78 13.90
C VAL A 101 10.08 4.72 13.45
N CYS A 102 8.82 4.26 13.37
CA CYS A 102 7.67 5.12 13.05
C CYS A 102 7.04 5.76 14.30
N SER A 103 6.32 6.86 14.09
CA SER A 103 5.62 7.61 15.14
C SER A 103 4.43 6.89 15.76
N MET A 104 4.02 5.74 15.21
CA MET A 104 2.95 4.92 15.79
C MET A 104 3.39 4.21 17.07
N CYS A 105 4.51 3.49 17.04
CA CYS A 105 4.95 2.65 18.16
C CYS A 105 6.21 3.18 18.87
N GLY A 106 7.01 4.01 18.19
CA GLY A 106 8.25 4.56 18.72
C GLY A 106 9.17 3.47 19.29
N HIS A 107 9.54 3.60 20.56
CA HIS A 107 10.41 2.66 21.27
C HIS A 107 9.90 1.23 21.33
N TYR A 108 8.58 1.02 21.26
CA TYR A 108 7.95 -0.31 21.31
C TYR A 108 7.80 -0.94 19.91
N CYS A 109 8.54 -0.47 18.91
CA CYS A 109 8.52 -1.06 17.58
C CYS A 109 8.93 -2.53 17.63
N VAL A 110 8.05 -3.43 17.16
CA VAL A 110 8.28 -4.89 17.17
C VAL A 110 9.57 -5.30 16.47
N PHE A 111 9.93 -4.65 15.37
CA PHE A 111 11.16 -4.97 14.65
C PHE A 111 12.41 -4.50 15.39
N LYS A 112 12.35 -3.38 16.09
CA LYS A 112 13.44 -2.90 16.95
C LYS A 112 13.66 -3.85 18.11
N VAL A 113 12.58 -4.20 18.81
CA VAL A 113 12.62 -5.15 19.93
C VAL A 113 13.12 -6.53 19.47
N ALA A 114 12.73 -6.98 18.28
CA ALA A 114 13.22 -8.24 17.72
C ALA A 114 14.73 -8.21 17.43
N ASP A 115 15.27 -7.10 16.92
CA ASP A 115 16.71 -6.95 16.66
C ASP A 115 17.54 -6.99 17.95
N ASP A 116 17.01 -6.44 19.05
CA ASP A 116 17.69 -6.46 20.35
C ASP A 116 17.77 -7.88 20.97
N HIS A 117 17.02 -8.85 20.41
CA HIS A 117 16.90 -10.23 20.90
C HIS A 117 17.46 -11.28 19.93
N THR A 118 18.14 -10.88 18.86
CA THR A 118 18.79 -11.76 17.87
C THR A 118 20.25 -11.39 17.70
#